data_AF-A0A2T0X2W9-F1
#
_entry.id   AF-A0A2T0X2W9-F1
#
_cell.length_a   1.000
_cell.length_b   1.000
_cell.length_c   1.000
_cell.angle_alpha   90.00
_cell.angle_beta   90.00
_cell.angle_gamma   90.00
#
_symmetry.space_group_name_H-M   'P 1'
#
loop_
_entity.id
_entity.type
_entity.pdbx_description
1 polymer ?
#
loop_
_entity_poly.entity_id
_entity_poly.type
_entity_poly.pdbx_seq_one_letter_code
_entity_poly.pdbx_strand_id
1 'polypeptide(L)' 'MSKFYKIWLVFDPRRVFVAQGVFLFLLAAMIHLVLLSTERYNWFENAAIKYGEPATPDAIVVE' A
#
# COMPACT_ATOMS: atom_id res chain seq x y z
N MET A 1 45.36 8.21 10.80
CA MET A 1 44.43 9.36 10.67
C MET A 1 43.35 9.03 9.65
N SER A 2 42.35 8.27 10.09
CA SER A 2 41.23 7.80 9.30
C SER A 2 40.35 8.98 8.87
N LYS A 3 40.12 9.10 7.56
CA LYS A 3 39.45 10.23 6.88
C LYS A 3 37.93 10.16 7.06
N PHE A 4 37.46 10.00 8.31
CA PHE A 4 36.04 9.86 8.68
C PHE A 4 35.19 11.10 8.33
N TYR A 5 35.80 12.23 7.99
CA TYR A 5 35.08 13.43 7.51
C TYR A 5 34.45 13.27 6.12
N LYS A 6 34.87 12.29 5.31
CA LYS A 6 34.28 12.04 3.97
C LYS A 6 32.91 11.37 4.02
N ILE A 7 32.58 10.68 5.12
CA ILE A 7 31.27 10.03 5.24
C ILE A 7 30.13 11.07 5.24
N TRP A 8 30.40 12.29 5.72
CA TRP A 8 29.49 13.44 5.67
C TRP A 8 29.25 14.01 4.27
N LEU A 9 30.10 13.68 3.30
CA LEU A 9 29.95 14.12 1.91
C LEU A 9 29.18 13.08 1.07
N VAL A 10 29.10 11.83 1.56
CA VAL A 10 28.33 10.74 0.92
C VAL A 10 26.94 10.60 1.57
N PHE A 11 26.85 10.76 2.90
CA PHE A 11 25.59 10.87 3.62
C PHE A 11 25.08 12.30 3.54
N ASP A 12 24.66 12.71 2.34
CA ASP A 12 23.82 13.90 2.17
C ASP A 12 22.49 13.62 2.91
N PRO A 13 22.27 14.19 4.11
CA PRO A 13 21.25 13.72 5.06
C PRO A 13 19.86 13.67 4.42
N ARG A 14 19.58 14.62 3.53
CA ARG A 14 18.35 14.69 2.76
C ARG A 14 18.13 13.46 1.87
N ARG A 15 19.15 13.02 1.11
CA ARG A 15 18.98 11.93 0.16
C ARG A 15 18.88 10.57 0.84
N VAL A 16 19.58 10.36 1.96
CA VAL A 16 19.50 9.09 2.69
C VAL A 16 18.14 8.93 3.37
N PHE A 17 17.57 9.98 3.97
CA PHE A 17 16.21 9.92 4.51
C PHE A 17 15.15 9.74 3.42
N VAL A 18 15.28 10.40 2.28
CA VAL A 18 14.35 10.23 1.16
C VAL A 18 14.51 8.86 0.50
N ALA A 19 15.73 8.41 0.24
CA ALA A 19 15.99 7.08 -0.33
C ALA A 19 15.45 6.00 0.60
N GLN A 20 15.65 6.13 1.92
CA GLN A 20 15.13 5.16 2.86
C GLN A 20 13.61 5.21 3.01
N GLY A 21 13.02 6.42 3.09
CA GLY A 21 11.57 6.58 3.12
C GLY A 21 10.88 6.01 1.88
N VAL A 22 11.40 6.31 0.68
CA VAL A 22 10.89 5.79 -0.59
C VAL A 22 11.14 4.28 -0.69
N PHE A 23 12.29 3.77 -0.25
CA PHE A 23 12.59 2.34 -0.29
C PHE A 23 11.58 1.52 0.54
N LEU A 24 11.30 1.94 1.78
CA LEU A 24 10.27 1.27 2.60
C LEU A 24 8.87 1.46 2.03
N PHE A 25 8.54 2.66 1.53
CA PHE A 25 7.22 2.93 0.97
C PHE A 25 6.93 2.10 -0.27
N LEU A 26 7.90 1.99 -1.17
CA LEU A 26 7.78 1.23 -2.41
C LEU A 26 7.68 -0.27 -2.13
N LEU A 27 8.43 -0.77 -1.15
CA LEU A 27 8.31 -2.15 -0.64
C LEU A 27 6.90 -2.40 -0.07
N ALA A 28 6.39 -1.49 0.76
CA ALA A 28 5.06 -1.60 1.34
C ALA A 28 3.98 -1.58 0.26
N ALA A 29 4.01 -0.61 -0.65
CA ALA A 29 3.05 -0.49 -1.74
C ALA A 29 3.04 -1.73 -2.64
N MET A 30 4.21 -2.30 -2.95
CA MET A 30 4.30 -3.53 -3.75
C MET A 30 3.57 -4.70 -3.10
N ILE A 31 3.69 -4.86 -1.78
CA ILE A 31 2.96 -5.91 -1.05
C ILE A 31 1.44 -5.62 -1.07
N HIS A 32 1.03 -4.37 -0.82
CA HIS A 32 -0.39 -4.01 -0.80
C HIS A 32 -1.07 -4.25 -2.15
N LEU A 33 -0.41 -3.88 -3.25
CA LEU A 33 -0.92 -4.06 -4.61
C LEU A 33 -1.09 -5.54 -4.97
N VAL A 34 -0.17 -6.41 -4.51
CA VAL A 34 -0.31 -7.87 -4.69
C VAL A 34 -1.48 -8.42 -3.88
N LEU A 35 -1.68 -7.95 -2.63
CA LEU A 35 -2.83 -8.36 -1.82
C LEU A 35 -4.17 -7.92 -2.44
N LEU A 36 -4.25 -6.68 -2.95
CA LEU A 36 -5.38 -6.19 -3.74
C LEU A 36 -5.52 -6.87 -5.11
N SER A 37 -4.49 -7.52 -5.64
CA SER A 37 -4.64 -8.27 -6.88
C SER A 37 -5.31 -9.63 -6.66
N THR A 38 -5.41 -10.11 -5.42
CA THR A 38 -5.99 -11.41 -5.11
C THR A 38 -7.47 -11.29 -4.73
N GLU A 39 -8.34 -12.11 -5.34
CA GLU A 39 -9.80 -12.12 -5.10
C GLU A 39 -10.18 -12.23 -3.62
N ARG A 40 -9.33 -12.85 -2.79
CA ARG A 40 -9.62 -13.10 -1.36
C ARG A 40 -9.20 -11.98 -0.40
N TYR A 41 -8.17 -11.21 -0.74
CA TYR A 41 -7.69 -10.10 0.11
C TYR A 41 -8.01 -8.72 -0.50
N ASN A 42 -8.79 -8.71 -1.57
CA ASN A 42 -9.37 -7.53 -2.19
C ASN A 42 -10.35 -6.83 -1.25
N TRP A 43 -9.82 -6.00 -0.34
CA TRP A 43 -10.68 -5.30 0.62
C TRP A 43 -11.59 -4.26 -0.07
N PHE A 44 -11.20 -3.75 -1.24
CA PHE A 44 -12.05 -2.86 -2.05
C PHE A 44 -13.29 -3.59 -2.57
N GLU A 45 -13.13 -4.80 -3.13
CA GLU A 45 -14.24 -5.66 -3.57
C GLU A 45 -15.12 -6.09 -2.37
N ASN A 46 -14.49 -6.50 -1.26
CA ASN A 46 -15.22 -6.87 -0.04
C ASN A 46 -15.98 -5.68 0.56
N ALA A 47 -15.45 -4.46 0.49
CA ALA A 47 -16.17 -3.25 0.91
C ALA A 47 -17.33 -2.95 -0.03
N ALA A 48 -17.17 -3.17 -1.35
CA ALA A 48 -18.26 -3.03 -2.31
C ALA A 48 -19.39 -4.03 -2.06
N ILE A 49 -19.10 -5.29 -1.71
CA ILE A 49 -20.12 -6.28 -1.33
C ILE A 49 -20.75 -5.98 0.04
N LYS A 50 -20.02 -5.38 0.97
CA LYS A 50 -20.49 -5.11 2.34
C LYS A 50 -21.36 -3.85 2.45
N TYR A 51 -21.10 -2.84 1.61
CA TYR A 51 -21.80 -1.55 1.64
C TYR A 51 -22.61 -1.24 0.38
N GLY A 52 -22.31 -1.91 -0.74
CA GLY A 52 -23.31 -2.09 -1.78
C GLY A 52 -24.41 -2.93 -1.17
N GLU A 53 -25.64 -2.45 -1.30
CA GLU A 53 -26.89 -3.13 -1.05
C GLU A 53 -26.69 -4.65 -0.89
N PRO A 54 -27.22 -5.33 0.15
CA PRO A 54 -27.55 -6.73 -0.07
C PRO A 54 -28.29 -6.73 -1.40
N ALA A 55 -27.78 -7.46 -2.40
CA ALA A 55 -28.58 -7.87 -3.52
C ALA A 55 -29.69 -8.68 -2.86
N THR A 56 -30.68 -7.97 -2.32
CA THR A 56 -31.88 -8.46 -1.71
C THR A 56 -32.48 -9.19 -2.90
N PRO A 57 -32.48 -10.53 -2.86
CA PRO A 57 -33.35 -11.27 -3.77
C PRO A 57 -34.83 -10.91 -3.48
N ASP A 58 -35.07 -10.07 -2.46
CA ASP A 58 -36.33 -9.77 -1.80
C ASP A 58 -36.96 -8.43 -2.23
N ALA A 59 -36.29 -7.62 -3.06
CA ALA A 59 -36.79 -6.30 -3.49
C ALA A 59 -37.40 -6.27 -4.91
N ILE A 60 -37.47 -7.40 -5.61
CA ILE A 60 -38.20 -7.56 -6.87
C ILE A 60 -39.46 -8.40 -6.62
N VAL A 61 -40.59 -7.70 -6.45
CA VAL A 61 -41.97 -8.08 -6.88
C VAL A 61 -42.59 -9.26 -6.09
N VAL A 62 -43.51 -9.07 -5.13
CA VAL A 62 -44.90 -8.56 -5.28
C VAL A 62 -45.65 -9.24 -6.43
N GLU A 63 -45.80 -10.56 -6.37
CA GLU A 63 -47.00 -11.33 -6.77
C GLU A 63 -47.04 -12.65 -5.98
#